data_AF-A0A958SEU5-F1
#
_entry.id   AF-A0A958SEU5-F1
#
_cell.length_a   1.000
_cell.length_b   1.000
_cell.length_c   1.000
_cell.angle_alpha   90.00
_cell.angle_beta   90.00
_cell.angle_gamma   90.00
#
_symmetry.space_group_name_H-M   'P 1'
#
loop_
_entity.id
_entity.type
_entity.pdbx_description
1 polymer ?
#
loop_
_entity_poly.entity_id
_entity_poly.type
_entity_poly.pdbx_seq_one_letter_code
_entity_poly.pdbx_strand_id
1 'polypeptide(L)'
;MVNMKTDSKIFVAGGRGLVGSAIKRVLVEHGYKNILTPTSCELDLRDEKSVFQFFESQEPEFVFLAAAKVGGIYANNTYPVDFLMDNLRIQNNVIEAAYKFKSKKLLFLGSSCIYPK
;
A
#
# COMPACT_ATOMS: atom_id res chain seq x y z
N MET A 1 17.20 -10.01 -12.75
CA MET A 1 16.10 -10.02 -11.76
C MET A 1 16.35 -8.91 -10.75
N VAL A 2 15.33 -8.11 -10.42
CA VAL A 2 15.42 -7.11 -9.34
C VAL A 2 15.49 -7.86 -8.01
N ASN A 3 16.58 -7.68 -7.26
CA ASN A 3 16.80 -8.34 -5.97
C ASN A 3 16.60 -7.36 -4.81
N MET A 4 15.86 -7.77 -3.77
CA MET A 4 15.60 -6.98 -2.57
C MET A 4 16.66 -7.34 -1.52
N LYS A 5 17.37 -6.34 -0.99
CA LYS A 5 18.42 -6.52 0.02
C LYS A 5 17.88 -6.17 1.42
N THR A 6 18.52 -6.65 2.48
CA THR A 6 18.07 -6.43 3.87
C THR A 6 18.09 -4.95 4.30
N ASP A 7 18.87 -4.12 3.63
CA ASP A 7 18.93 -2.67 3.79
C ASP A 7 18.01 -1.89 2.84
N SER A 8 17.36 -2.57 1.88
CA SER A 8 16.44 -1.93 0.93
C SER A 8 15.29 -1.24 1.66
N LYS A 9 14.91 -0.06 1.16
CA LYS A 9 13.80 0.72 1.72
C LYS A 9 12.47 0.20 1.21
N ILE A 10 11.65 -0.33 2.12
CA ILE A 10 10.40 -1.05 1.79
C ILE A 10 9.22 -0.29 2.37
N PHE A 11 8.28 0.10 1.52
CA PHE A 11 7.02 0.70 1.93
C PHE A 11 5.91 -0.34 1.96
N VAL A 12 5.29 -0.55 3.13
CA VAL A 12 4.10 -1.39 3.28
C VAL A 12 2.90 -0.49 3.57
N ALA A 13 2.18 -0.10 2.51
CA ALA A 13 0.94 0.64 2.64
C ALA A 13 -0.13 -0.24 3.30
N GLY A 14 -0.77 0.26 4.36
CA GLY A 14 -1.74 -0.53 5.13
C GLY A 14 -1.11 -1.50 6.12
N GLY A 15 0.12 -1.24 6.60
CA GLY A 15 0.90 -2.12 7.48
C GLY A 15 0.25 -2.51 8.83
N ARG A 16 -0.85 -1.88 9.24
CA ARG A 16 -1.63 -2.25 10.44
C ARG A 16 -2.79 -3.21 10.16
N GLY A 17 -3.18 -3.39 8.88
CA GLY A 17 -4.22 -4.33 8.50
C GLY A 17 -3.74 -5.78 8.62
N LEU A 18 -4.66 -6.75 8.52
CA LEU A 18 -4.35 -8.18 8.61
C LEU A 18 -3.21 -8.59 7.66
N VAL A 19 -3.33 -8.24 6.38
CA VAL A 19 -2.34 -8.62 5.36
C VAL A 19 -1.04 -7.81 5.51
N GLY A 20 -1.14 -6.49 5.70
CA GLY A 20 0.02 -5.62 5.85
C GLY A 20 0.87 -5.95 7.07
N SER A 21 0.25 -6.30 8.20
CA SER A 21 0.94 -6.70 9.43
C SER A 21 1.65 -8.05 9.28
N ALA A 22 1.06 -9.00 8.56
CA ALA A 22 1.70 -10.27 8.24
C ALA A 22 2.93 -10.07 7.33
N ILE A 23 2.82 -9.23 6.30
CA ILE A 23 3.96 -8.85 5.44
C ILE A 23 5.09 -8.23 6.28
N LYS A 24 4.75 -7.24 7.12
CA LYS A 24 5.72 -6.59 8.01
C LYS A 24 6.42 -7.60 8.91
N ARG A 25 5.68 -8.51 9.53
CA ARG A 25 6.24 -9.56 10.40
C ARG A 25 7.25 -10.42 9.65
N VAL A 26 6.88 -10.93 8.47
CA VAL A 26 7.77 -11.77 7.65
C VAL A 26 9.02 -11.00 7.21
N LEU A 27 8.89 -9.73 6.82
CA LEU A 27 10.06 -8.90 6.47
C LEU A 27 11.01 -8.74 7.67
N VAL A 28 10.47 -8.49 8.87
CA VAL A 28 11.29 -8.40 10.09
C VAL A 28 11.98 -9.73 10.41
N GLU A 29 11.25 -10.85 10.32
CA GLU A 29 11.79 -12.20 10.55
C GLU A 29 12.94 -12.54 9.58
N HIS A 30 12.91 -12.01 8.36
CA HIS A 30 13.97 -12.19 7.35
C HIS A 30 15.07 -11.13 7.42
N GLY A 31 15.07 -10.27 8.45
CA GLY A 31 16.15 -9.31 8.73
C GLY A 31 16.10 -8.01 7.94
N TYR A 32 14.98 -7.68 7.30
CA TYR A 32 14.79 -6.37 6.67
C TYR A 32 14.59 -5.29 7.73
N LYS A 33 15.35 -4.20 7.64
CA LYS A 33 15.39 -3.17 8.71
C LYS A 33 14.68 -1.87 8.32
N ASN A 34 14.64 -1.55 7.03
CA ASN A 34 14.19 -0.26 6.54
C ASN A 34 12.73 -0.33 6.04
N ILE A 35 11.80 -0.60 6.96
CA ILE A 35 10.39 -0.83 6.65
C ILE A 35 9.55 0.37 7.08
N LEU A 36 8.95 1.05 6.10
CA LEU A 36 8.05 2.18 6.28
C LEU A 36 6.60 1.68 6.36
N THR A 37 5.93 1.92 7.48
CA THR A 37 4.51 1.57 7.68
C THR A 37 3.72 2.73 8.32
N PRO A 38 3.58 3.88 7.65
CA PRO A 38 2.83 5.00 8.19
C PRO A 38 1.37 4.62 8.47
N THR A 39 0.82 5.23 9.50
CA THR A 39 -0.59 5.20 9.84
C THR A 39 -1.39 6.10 8.90
N SER A 40 -2.71 5.90 8.85
CA SER A 40 -3.61 6.76 8.07
C SER A 40 -3.65 8.21 8.54
N CYS A 41 -3.21 8.50 9.77
CA CYS A 41 -3.09 9.86 10.28
C CYS A 41 -1.78 10.53 9.84
N GLU A 42 -0.73 9.74 9.63
CA GLU A 42 0.59 10.22 9.17
C GLU A 42 0.61 10.36 7.64
N LEU A 43 -0.14 9.51 6.93
CA LEU A 43 -0.23 9.51 5.48
C LEU A 43 -1.64 9.08 5.03
N ASP A 44 -2.45 10.05 4.59
CA ASP A 44 -3.70 9.74 3.90
C ASP A 44 -3.40 9.39 2.44
N LEU A 45 -3.49 8.09 2.12
CA LEU A 45 -3.22 7.58 0.77
C LEU A 45 -4.23 8.06 -0.29
N ARG A 46 -5.35 8.67 0.12
CA ARG A 46 -6.34 9.26 -0.79
C ARG A 46 -5.93 10.64 -1.28
N ASP A 47 -5.03 11.32 -0.56
CA ASP A 47 -4.47 12.61 -0.95
C ASP A 47 -3.22 12.44 -1.80
N GLU A 48 -3.32 12.74 -3.09
CA GLU A 48 -2.23 12.61 -4.06
C GLU A 48 -0.99 13.39 -3.63
N LYS A 49 -1.18 14.62 -3.15
CA LYS A 49 -0.07 15.49 -2.75
C LYS A 49 0.73 14.89 -1.60
N SER A 50 0.06 14.43 -0.55
CA SER A 50 0.71 13.76 0.58
C SER A 50 1.46 12.50 0.15
N VAL A 51 0.87 11.68 -0.74
CA VAL A 51 1.54 10.48 -1.27
C VAL A 51 2.79 10.87 -2.05
N PHE A 52 2.71 11.86 -2.93
CA PHE A 52 3.85 12.27 -3.75
C PHE A 52 4.98 12.84 -2.88
N GLN A 53 4.66 13.67 -1.89
CA GLN A 53 5.65 14.19 -0.93
C GLN A 53 6.28 13.07 -0.09
N PHE A 54 5.50 12.06 0.30
CA PHE A 54 6.03 10.88 0.97
C PHE A 54 7.01 10.11 0.08
N PHE A 55 6.67 9.85 -1.19
CA PHE A 55 7.56 9.14 -2.10
C PHE A 55 8.81 9.95 -2.47
N GLU A 56 8.69 11.26 -2.61
CA GLU A 56 9.83 12.16 -2.86
C GLU A 56 10.81 12.17 -1.68
N SER A 57 10.29 12.25 -0.45
CA SER A 57 11.14 12.31 0.75
C SER A 57 11.69 10.95 1.18
N GLN A 58 10.90 9.89 1.02
CA GLN A 58 11.28 8.56 1.48
C GLN A 58 11.96 7.76 0.38
N GLU A 59 11.65 7.94 -0.90
CA GLU A 59 12.21 7.16 -2.02
C GLU A 59 12.17 5.63 -1.77
N PRO A 60 11.00 5.02 -1.55
CA PRO A 60 10.91 3.58 -1.31
C PRO A 60 11.31 2.79 -2.56
N GLU A 61 12.19 1.81 -2.40
CA GLU A 61 12.65 0.95 -3.49
C GLU A 61 11.62 -0.15 -3.81
N PHE A 62 10.91 -0.66 -2.80
CA PHE A 62 9.92 -1.72 -2.94
C PHE A 62 8.62 -1.33 -2.25
N VAL A 63 7.50 -1.58 -2.92
CA VAL A 63 6.17 -1.18 -2.43
C VAL A 63 5.26 -2.40 -2.34
N PHE A 64 4.70 -2.63 -1.15
CA PHE A 64 3.59 -3.55 -0.92
C PHE A 64 2.32 -2.74 -0.69
N LEU A 65 1.42 -2.73 -1.66
CA LEU A 65 0.15 -2.03 -1.57
C LEU A 65 -0.93 -2.96 -1.01
N ALA A 66 -1.01 -3.01 0.32
CA ALA A 66 -2.01 -3.77 1.07
C ALA A 66 -3.12 -2.88 1.68
N ALA A 67 -3.06 -1.56 1.46
CA ALA A 67 -4.07 -0.62 1.91
C ALA A 67 -5.31 -0.68 1.00
N ALA A 68 -6.47 -0.77 1.64
CA ALA A 68 -7.77 -0.69 0.97
C ALA A 68 -8.83 -0.21 1.96
N LYS A 69 -9.86 0.46 1.45
CA LYS A 69 -11.11 0.63 2.20
C LYS A 69 -11.87 -0.69 2.12
N VAL A 70 -11.94 -1.39 3.26
CA VAL A 70 -12.60 -2.70 3.40
C VAL A 70 -13.70 -2.63 4.46
N GLY A 71 -14.67 -3.54 4.36
CA GLY A 71 -15.82 -3.59 5.26
C GLY A 71 -16.70 -4.80 4.99
N GLY A 72 -17.65 -5.05 5.90
CA GLY A 72 -18.62 -6.13 5.76
C GLY A 72 -19.61 -5.90 4.61
N ILE A 73 -20.46 -6.91 4.36
CA ILE A 73 -21.48 -6.87 3.29
C ILE A 73 -22.40 -5.65 3.45
N TYR A 74 -22.84 -5.36 4.68
CA TYR A 74 -23.69 -4.21 4.96
C TYR A 74 -23.01 -2.88 4.60
N ALA A 75 -21.76 -2.67 5.05
CA ALA A 75 -21.04 -1.42 4.78
C ALA A 75 -20.77 -1.20 3.28
N ASN A 76 -20.43 -2.26 2.53
CA ASN A 76 -20.25 -2.16 1.08
C ASN A 76 -21.56 -1.80 0.36
N ASN A 77 -22.69 -2.36 0.78
CA ASN A 77 -23.99 -2.05 0.18
C ASN A 77 -24.48 -0.65 0.53
N THR A 78 -24.17 -0.16 1.73
CA THR A 78 -24.59 1.18 2.18
C THR A 78 -23.75 2.29 1.55
N TYR A 79 -22.45 2.08 1.32
CA TYR A 79 -21.52 3.11 0.84
C TYR A 79 -20.73 2.72 -0.43
N PRO A 80 -21.38 2.21 -1.48
CA PRO A 80 -20.67 1.61 -2.62
C PRO A 80 -19.74 2.59 -3.35
N VAL A 81 -20.16 3.85 -3.48
CA VAL A 81 -19.38 4.90 -4.14
C VAL A 81 -18.14 5.25 -3.33
N ASP A 82 -18.26 5.36 -2.00
CA ASP A 82 -17.12 5.68 -1.12
C ASP A 82 -16.06 4.58 -1.18
N PHE A 83 -16.50 3.32 -1.13
CA PHE A 83 -15.60 2.17 -1.28
C PHE A 83 -14.87 2.20 -2.62
N LEU A 84 -15.58 2.46 -3.72
CA LEU A 84 -14.97 2.54 -5.04
C LEU A 84 -13.98 3.70 -5.13
N MET A 85 -14.41 4.91 -4.76
CA MET A 85 -13.61 6.12 -4.89
C MET A 85 -12.37 6.11 -4.00
N ASP A 86 -12.49 5.68 -2.73
CA ASP A 86 -11.34 5.61 -1.83
C ASP A 86 -10.32 4.58 -2.33
N ASN A 87 -10.77 3.40 -2.77
CA ASN A 87 -9.85 2.37 -3.29
C ASN A 87 -9.18 2.80 -4.59
N LEU A 88 -9.90 3.44 -5.52
CA LEU A 88 -9.30 3.97 -6.75
C LEU A 88 -8.26 5.06 -6.46
N ARG A 89 -8.54 5.99 -5.55
CA ARG A 89 -7.58 7.03 -5.14
C ARG A 89 -6.33 6.42 -4.53
N ILE A 90 -6.50 5.51 -3.56
CA ILE A 90 -5.37 4.82 -2.92
C ILE A 90 -4.51 4.11 -3.96
N GLN A 91 -5.14 3.37 -4.88
CA GLN A 91 -4.42 2.61 -5.91
C GLN A 91 -3.69 3.54 -6.88
N ASN A 92 -4.39 4.50 -7.46
CA ASN A 92 -3.83 5.40 -8.47
C ASN A 92 -2.67 6.22 -7.88
N ASN A 93 -2.86 6.84 -6.72
CA ASN A 93 -1.84 7.67 -6.08
C ASN A 93 -0.55 6.88 -5.80
N VAL A 94 -0.67 5.68 -5.22
CA VAL A 94 0.50 4.86 -4.85
C VAL A 94 1.19 4.27 -6.09
N ILE A 95 0.42 3.81 -7.09
CA ILE A 95 0.99 3.25 -8.33
C ILE A 95 1.70 4.34 -9.12
N GLU A 96 1.09 5.52 -9.27
CA GLU A 96 1.67 6.64 -9.99
C GLU A 96 2.91 7.19 -9.28
N ALA A 97 2.86 7.36 -7.96
CA ALA A 97 4.03 7.79 -7.20
C ALA A 97 5.18 6.76 -7.29
N ALA A 98 4.89 5.47 -7.15
CA ALA A 98 5.90 4.42 -7.30
C ALA A 98 6.56 4.44 -8.68
N TYR A 99 5.79 4.69 -9.74
CA TYR A 99 6.34 4.88 -11.09
C TYR A 99 7.19 6.16 -11.20
N LYS A 100 6.64 7.31 -10.79
CA LYS A 100 7.28 8.62 -10.91
C LYS A 100 8.59 8.71 -10.14
N PHE A 101 8.62 8.16 -8.92
CA PHE A 101 9.79 8.14 -8.03
C PHE A 101 10.62 6.86 -8.17
N LYS A 102 10.40 6.09 -9.25
CA LYS A 102 11.26 4.98 -9.71
C LYS A 102 11.45 3.86 -8.69
N SER A 103 10.40 3.49 -7.95
CA SER A 103 10.40 2.25 -7.17
C SER A 103 10.71 1.06 -8.08
N LYS A 104 11.58 0.16 -7.62
CA LYS A 104 12.09 -0.97 -8.40
C LYS A 104 11.03 -2.03 -8.65
N LYS A 105 10.10 -2.20 -7.71
CA LYS A 105 8.99 -3.17 -7.83
C LYS A 105 7.83 -2.78 -6.91
N LEU A 106 6.62 -2.97 -7.41
CA LEU A 106 5.39 -2.85 -6.63
C LEU A 106 4.60 -4.17 -6.69
N LEU A 107 4.06 -4.60 -5.55
CA LEU A 107 3.08 -5.67 -5.44
C LEU A 107 1.76 -5.09 -4.95
N PHE A 108 0.72 -5.14 -5.79
CA PHE A 108 -0.65 -4.79 -5.42
C PHE A 108 -1.41 -6.04 -4.97
N LEU A 109 -2.04 -5.97 -3.80
CA LEU A 109 -2.81 -7.06 -3.25
C LEU A 109 -4.29 -6.86 -3.56
N GLY A 110 -4.75 -7.53 -4.63
CA GLY A 110 -6.15 -7.56 -5.04
C GLY A 110 -7.03 -8.45 -4.15
N SER A 111 -8.24 -8.74 -4.62
CA SER A 111 -9.21 -9.60 -3.95
C SER A 111 -9.76 -10.64 -4.91
N SER A 112 -10.15 -11.82 -4.41
CA SER A 112 -10.89 -12.81 -5.21
C SER A 112 -12.27 -12.31 -5.65
N CYS A 113 -12.81 -11.27 -5.02
CA CYS A 113 -14.09 -10.66 -5.38
C CYS A 113 -14.12 -10.01 -6.78
N ILE A 114 -13.00 -9.96 -7.52
CA ILE A 114 -12.95 -9.46 -8.89
C ILE A 114 -13.61 -10.41 -9.89
N TYR A 115 -13.75 -11.69 -9.54
CA TYR A 115 -14.34 -12.68 -10.41
C TYR A 115 -15.86 -12.70 -10.27
N PRO A 116 -16.60 -13.06 -11.34
CA PRO A 116 -18.01 -13.41 -11.23
C PRO A 116 -18.22 -14.48 -10.16
N LYS A 117 -19.36 -14.41 -9.48
CA LYS A 117 -19.83 -15.52 -8.64
C LYS A 117 -20.21 -16.72 -9.48
#